data_AF-A0A183HU47-F1
#
_entry.id   AF-A0A183HU47-F1
#
_cell.length_a   1.000
_cell.length_b   1.000
_cell.length_c   1.000
_cell.angle_alpha   90.00
_cell.angle_beta   90.00
_cell.angle_gamma   90.00
#
_symmetry.space_group_name_H-M   'P 1'
#
loop_
_entity.id
_entity.type
_entity.pdbx_description
1 polymer ?
#
loop_
_entity_poly.entity_id
_entity_poly.type
_entity_poly.pdbx_seq_one_letter_code
_entity_poly.pdbx_strand_id
1 'polypeptide(L)'
;MFNASVLPRICKMIKWIYVENSRMRSVFIVEFISSILAICIALLTLLAIIFNKTLHFNMRLLLICFWGAIIIACIGTLIDSSYYLIAIISKMDAELCAWLSFTQSDCIALRNVYYMGLLMIVVSTLFLSVERVIATLFYQTYERNPCKWISISMALSQISSL
;
A
#
# COMPACT_ATOMS: atom_id res chain seq x y z
N MET A 1 4.85 14.09 -28.98
CA MET A 1 3.94 13.90 -30.14
C MET A 1 3.93 12.41 -30.48
N PHE A 2 2.84 11.70 -30.16
CA PHE A 2 2.66 10.31 -30.60
C PHE A 2 2.26 10.30 -32.08
N ASN A 3 2.94 9.53 -32.92
CA ASN A 3 2.57 9.33 -34.31
C ASN A 3 1.15 8.73 -34.39
N ALA A 4 0.26 9.36 -35.16
CA ALA A 4 -1.15 8.95 -35.31
C ALA A 4 -1.34 7.49 -35.79
N SER A 5 -0.30 6.88 -36.37
CA SER A 5 -0.28 5.48 -36.81
C SER A 5 0.03 4.46 -35.70
N VAL A 6 0.58 4.88 -34.56
CA VAL A 6 1.01 3.98 -33.46
C VAL A 6 -0.11 3.78 -32.44
N LEU A 7 -0.90 4.83 -32.17
CA LEU A 7 -2.03 4.82 -31.25
C LEU A 7 -3.04 3.68 -31.49
N PRO A 8 -3.52 3.41 -32.72
CA PRO A 8 -4.46 2.32 -32.97
C PRO A 8 -3.84 0.94 -32.71
N ARG A 9 -2.52 0.79 -32.88
CA ARG A 9 -1.80 -0.46 -32.64
C ARG A 9 -1.66 -0.76 -31.14
N ILE A 10 -1.33 0.27 -30.35
CA ILE A 10 -1.32 0.22 -28.88
C ILE A 10 -2.72 -0.13 -28.36
N CYS A 11 -3.75 0.48 -28.95
CA CYS A 11 -5.13 0.27 -28.57
C CYS A 11 -5.60 -1.18 -28.72
N LYS A 12 -5.28 -1.78 -29.85
CA LYS A 12 -5.59 -3.19 -30.13
C LYS A 12 -4.87 -4.12 -29.15
N MET A 13 -3.64 -3.80 -28.79
CA MET A 13 -2.87 -4.58 -27.81
C MET A 13 -3.44 -4.47 -26.39
N ILE A 14 -3.84 -3.27 -25.96
CA ILE A 14 -4.50 -3.04 -24.66
C ILE A 14 -5.81 -3.82 -24.59
N LYS A 15 -6.65 -3.75 -25.63
CA LYS A 15 -7.92 -4.49 -25.68
C LYS A 15 -7.69 -6.01 -25.58
N TRP A 16 -6.69 -6.52 -26.29
CA TRP A 16 -6.33 -7.94 -26.23
C TRP A 16 -5.86 -8.36 -24.81
N ILE A 17 -5.02 -7.55 -24.17
CA ILE A 17 -4.44 -7.87 -22.84
C ILE A 17 -5.48 -7.76 -21.72
N TYR A 18 -6.31 -6.72 -21.71
CA TYR A 18 -7.18 -6.40 -20.58
C TYR A 18 -8.62 -6.90 -20.74
N VAL A 19 -9.13 -7.03 -21.97
CA VAL A 19 -10.52 -7.42 -22.25
C VAL A 19 -10.61 -8.88 -22.69
N GLU A 20 -9.77 -9.30 -23.64
CA GLU A 20 -9.84 -10.68 -24.17
C GLU A 20 -9.20 -11.70 -23.23
N ASN A 21 -8.21 -11.29 -22.43
CA ASN A 21 -7.56 -12.19 -21.47
C ASN A 21 -8.33 -12.26 -20.15
N SER A 22 -9.10 -13.32 -19.96
CA SER A 22 -9.88 -13.57 -18.74
C SER A 22 -9.03 -13.62 -17.47
N ARG A 23 -7.74 -13.96 -17.56
CA ARG A 23 -6.83 -14.05 -16.42
C ARG A 23 -6.54 -12.70 -15.78
N MET A 24 -6.31 -11.66 -16.58
CA MET A 24 -6.01 -10.32 -16.07
C MET A 24 -7.19 -9.75 -15.30
N ARG A 25 -8.41 -9.96 -15.80
CA ARG A 25 -9.64 -9.60 -15.10
C ARG A 25 -9.78 -10.34 -13.77
N SER A 26 -9.47 -11.63 -13.71
CA SER A 26 -9.47 -12.38 -12.45
C SER A 26 -8.45 -11.85 -11.45
N VAL A 27 -7.26 -11.45 -11.90
CA VAL A 27 -6.23 -10.85 -11.02
C VAL A 27 -6.78 -9.58 -10.35
N PHE A 28 -7.36 -8.65 -11.11
CA PHE A 28 -7.90 -7.42 -10.53
C PHE A 28 -9.06 -7.66 -9.56
N ILE A 29 -9.92 -8.65 -9.84
CA ILE A 29 -11.02 -9.02 -8.92
C ILE A 29 -10.46 -9.59 -7.61
N VAL A 30 -9.48 -10.49 -7.70
CA VAL A 30 -8.84 -11.08 -6.52
C VAL A 30 -8.10 -10.01 -5.72
N GLU A 31 -7.38 -9.11 -6.39
CA GLU A 31 -6.67 -7.99 -5.76
C GLU A 31 -7.63 -7.05 -5.04
N PHE A 32 -8.78 -6.74 -5.65
CA PHE A 32 -9.82 -5.93 -5.03
C PHE A 32 -10.38 -6.58 -3.76
N ILE A 33 -10.80 -7.85 -3.85
CA ILE A 33 -11.37 -8.59 -2.70
C ILE A 33 -10.33 -8.76 -1.59
N SER A 34 -9.11 -9.14 -1.95
CA SER A 34 -8.01 -9.34 -0.98
C SER A 34 -7.64 -8.04 -0.27
N SER A 35 -7.66 -6.89 -0.97
CA SER A 35 -7.37 -5.59 -0.36
C SER A 35 -8.46 -5.17 0.63
N ILE A 36 -9.75 -5.45 0.35
CA ILE A 36 -10.84 -5.21 1.32
C ILE A 36 -10.65 -6.07 2.57
N LEU A 37 -10.40 -7.37 2.40
CA LEU A 37 -10.18 -8.29 3.52
C LEU A 37 -8.96 -7.87 4.34
N ALA A 38 -7.88 -7.47 3.69
CA ALA A 38 -6.66 -6.99 4.35
C ALA A 38 -6.94 -5.74 5.20
N ILE A 39 -7.70 -4.77 4.69
CA ILE A 39 -8.09 -3.57 5.46
C ILE A 39 -8.92 -3.95 6.68
N CYS A 40 -9.91 -4.85 6.53
CA CYS A 40 -10.73 -5.30 7.66
C CYS A 40 -9.85 -5.95 8.76
N ILE A 41 -8.93 -6.84 8.37
CA ILE A 41 -8.00 -7.49 9.31
C ILE A 41 -7.05 -6.47 9.94
N ALA A 42 -6.52 -5.53 9.16
CA ALA A 42 -5.63 -4.47 9.65
C ALA A 42 -6.34 -3.56 10.67
N LEU A 43 -7.60 -3.22 10.45
CA LEU A 43 -8.40 -2.44 11.41
C LEU A 43 -8.66 -3.21 12.70
N LEU A 44 -9.03 -4.49 12.60
CA LEU A 44 -9.25 -5.35 13.78
C LEU A 44 -7.98 -5.52 14.62
N THR A 45 -6.83 -5.74 13.96
CA THR A 45 -5.54 -5.86 14.63
C THR A 45 -5.11 -4.54 15.26
N LEU A 46 -5.28 -3.40 14.59
CA LEU A 46 -5.01 -2.08 15.14
C LEU A 46 -5.87 -1.80 16.38
N LEU A 47 -7.16 -2.16 16.35
CA LEU A 47 -8.05 -2.07 17.50
C LEU A 47 -7.56 -2.95 18.66
N ALA A 48 -7.20 -4.20 18.38
CA ALA A 48 -6.67 -5.12 19.39
C ALA A 48 -5.37 -4.59 20.02
N ILE A 49 -4.47 -4.01 19.24
CA ILE A 49 -3.23 -3.39 19.72
C ILE A 49 -3.53 -2.19 20.63
N ILE A 50 -4.56 -1.40 20.32
CA ILE A 50 -4.96 -0.25 21.13
C ILE A 50 -5.53 -0.69 22.49
N PHE A 51 -6.30 -1.77 22.53
CA PHE A 51 -6.86 -2.28 23.77
C PHE A 51 -5.87 -3.09 24.60
N ASN A 52 -4.84 -3.66 23.97
CA ASN A 52 -3.85 -4.46 24.68
C ASN A 52 -2.90 -3.56 25.50
N LYS A 53 -2.94 -3.70 26.83
CA LYS A 53 -2.08 -2.97 27.77
C LYS A 53 -0.78 -3.69 28.12
N THR A 54 -0.57 -4.91 27.61
CA THR A 54 0.61 -5.72 27.94
C THR A 54 1.85 -5.38 27.11
N LEU A 55 1.69 -4.63 26.02
CA LEU A 55 2.78 -4.23 25.13
C LEU A 55 3.46 -2.95 25.62
N HIS A 56 4.80 -2.92 25.57
CA HIS A 56 5.57 -1.70 25.79
C HIS A 56 5.12 -0.58 24.83
N PHE A 57 5.12 0.66 25.33
CA PHE A 57 4.67 1.84 24.58
C PHE A 57 5.35 2.00 23.21
N ASN A 58 6.67 1.73 23.15
CA ASN A 58 7.44 1.80 21.90
C ASN A 58 6.97 0.77 20.87
N MET A 59 6.83 -0.48 21.27
CA MET A 59 6.32 -1.55 20.40
C MET A 59 4.90 -1.29 19.92
N ARG A 60 4.05 -0.74 20.79
CA ARG A 60 2.68 -0.39 20.44
C ARG A 60 2.64 0.69 19.36
N LEU A 61 3.46 1.75 19.48
CA LEU A 61 3.50 2.80 18.46
C LEU A 61 4.05 2.26 17.14
N LEU A 62 5.15 1.49 17.16
CA LEU A 62 5.73 0.86 15.98
C LEU A 62 4.71 -0.04 15.24
N LEU A 63 3.93 -0.82 15.99
CA LEU A 63 2.88 -1.66 15.44
C LEU A 63 1.73 -0.84 14.84
N ILE A 64 1.28 0.22 15.51
CA ILE A 64 0.24 1.13 14.98
C ILE A 64 0.71 1.74 13.65
N CYS A 65 1.95 2.21 13.61
CA CYS A 65 2.59 2.75 12.41
C CYS A 65 2.68 1.71 11.28
N PHE A 66 3.07 0.48 11.59
CA PHE A 66 3.15 -0.62 10.61
C PHE A 66 1.79 -0.99 10.03
N TRP A 67 0.77 -1.18 10.88
CA TRP A 67 -0.59 -1.49 10.43
C TRP A 67 -1.26 -0.32 9.71
N GLY A 68 -0.97 0.92 10.11
CA GLY A 68 -1.38 2.12 9.37
C GLY A 68 -0.78 2.16 7.96
N ALA A 69 0.51 1.82 7.82
CA ALA A 69 1.17 1.73 6.51
C ALA A 69 0.56 0.64 5.61
N ILE A 70 0.18 -0.51 6.18
CA ILE A 70 -0.54 -1.57 5.46
C ILE A 70 -1.89 -1.06 4.94
N ILE A 71 -2.64 -0.31 5.74
CA ILE A 71 -3.92 0.27 5.31
C ILE A 71 -3.70 1.23 4.14
N ILE A 72 -2.70 2.12 4.20
CA ILE A 72 -2.36 3.05 3.12
C ILE A 72 -2.00 2.28 1.84
N ALA A 73 -1.18 1.23 1.94
CA ALA A 73 -0.82 0.39 0.79
C ALA A 73 -2.04 -0.30 0.17
N CYS A 74 -2.95 -0.84 1.00
CA CYS A 74 -4.18 -1.49 0.54
C CYS A 74 -5.18 -0.49 -0.08
N ILE A 75 -5.20 0.76 0.38
CA ILE A 75 -5.98 1.82 -0.28
C ILE A 75 -5.42 2.09 -1.67
N GLY A 76 -4.08 2.15 -1.82
CA GLY A 76 -3.43 2.29 -3.12
C GLY A 76 -3.81 1.17 -4.10
N THR A 77 -3.76 -0.09 -3.66
CA THR A 77 -4.15 -1.24 -4.50
C THR A 77 -5.65 -1.25 -4.82
N LEU A 78 -6.51 -0.78 -3.91
CA LEU A 78 -7.94 -0.63 -4.17
C LEU A 78 -8.23 0.42 -5.24
N ILE A 79 -7.56 1.57 -5.17
CA ILE A 79 -7.72 2.64 -6.17
C ILE A 79 -7.26 2.13 -7.54
N ASP A 80 -6.12 1.45 -7.61
CA ASP A 80 -5.60 0.88 -8.86
C ASP A 80 -6.55 -0.18 -9.45
N SER A 81 -6.87 -1.22 -8.67
CA SER A 81 -7.75 -2.31 -9.12
C SER A 81 -9.16 -1.83 -9.50
N SER A 82 -9.73 -0.86 -8.75
CA SER A 82 -11.04 -0.28 -9.09
C SER A 82 -10.99 0.55 -10.37
N TYR A 83 -9.92 1.32 -10.61
CA TYR A 83 -9.74 2.08 -11.85
C TYR A 83 -9.72 1.15 -13.07
N TYR A 84 -8.96 0.04 -13.01
CA TYR A 84 -8.93 -0.96 -14.08
C TYR A 84 -10.30 -1.65 -14.28
N LEU A 85 -10.99 -2.02 -13.20
CA LEU A 85 -12.31 -2.67 -13.30
C LEU A 85 -13.37 -1.74 -13.89
N ILE A 86 -13.40 -0.46 -13.49
CA ILE A 86 -14.32 0.55 -14.04
C ILE A 86 -14.03 0.78 -15.53
N ALA A 87 -12.75 0.88 -15.92
CA ALA A 87 -12.37 1.02 -17.31
C ALA A 87 -12.87 -0.16 -18.16
N ILE A 88 -12.67 -1.40 -17.70
CA ILE A 88 -13.07 -2.61 -18.42
C ILE A 88 -14.60 -2.76 -18.54
N ILE A 89 -15.37 -2.36 -17.51
CA ILE A 89 -16.84 -2.56 -17.47
C ILE A 89 -17.60 -1.41 -18.14
N SER A 90 -17.16 -0.17 -17.97
CA SER A 90 -17.97 1.01 -18.29
C SER A 90 -17.59 1.73 -19.58
N LYS A 91 -16.40 1.48 -20.16
CA LYS A 91 -15.91 2.24 -21.31
C LYS A 91 -15.94 1.42 -22.61
N MET A 92 -16.51 2.01 -23.66
CA MET A 92 -16.49 1.46 -25.02
C MET A 92 -15.21 1.90 -25.77
N ASP A 93 -14.55 0.92 -26.39
CA ASP A 93 -13.38 0.93 -27.28
C ASP A 93 -12.53 2.21 -27.41
N ALA A 94 -13.07 3.33 -27.90
CA ALA A 94 -12.31 4.56 -28.09
C ALA A 94 -11.92 5.25 -26.76
N GLU A 95 -12.81 5.25 -25.77
CA GLU A 95 -12.55 5.85 -24.45
C GLU A 95 -11.77 4.90 -23.53
N LEU A 96 -11.96 3.59 -23.70
CA LEU A 96 -11.20 2.55 -23.01
C LEU A 96 -9.69 2.76 -23.22
N CYS A 97 -9.33 3.05 -24.47
CA CYS A 97 -7.97 3.26 -24.90
C CYS A 97 -7.34 4.52 -24.31
N ALA A 98 -8.09 5.62 -24.26
CA ALA A 98 -7.62 6.88 -23.69
C ALA A 98 -7.35 6.72 -22.19
N TRP A 99 -8.23 6.04 -21.46
CA TRP A 99 -8.09 5.76 -20.03
C TRP A 99 -6.96 4.78 -19.72
N LEU A 100 -6.87 3.66 -20.45
CA LEU A 100 -5.80 2.68 -20.27
C LEU A 100 -4.46 3.11 -20.86
N SER A 101 -4.41 4.20 -21.65
CA SER A 101 -3.13 4.76 -22.10
C SER A 101 -2.34 5.44 -20.99
N PHE A 102 -2.95 5.66 -19.82
CA PHE A 102 -2.41 6.35 -18.64
C PHE A 102 -1.64 7.62 -18.98
N THR A 103 -2.18 8.79 -18.66
CA THR A 103 -1.33 9.98 -18.69
C THR A 103 -0.21 9.82 -17.66
N GLN A 104 0.96 10.40 -17.94
CA GLN A 104 2.13 10.30 -17.05
C GLN A 104 1.78 10.75 -15.62
N SER A 105 0.92 11.77 -15.48
CA SER A 105 0.40 12.24 -14.20
C SER A 105 -0.47 11.22 -13.47
N ASP A 106 -1.34 10.51 -14.17
CA ASP A 106 -2.23 9.51 -13.56
C ASP A 106 -1.42 8.30 -13.05
N CYS A 107 -0.46 7.85 -13.84
CA CYS A 107 0.44 6.76 -13.43
C CYS A 107 1.28 7.15 -12.22
N ILE A 108 1.78 8.38 -12.17
CA ILE A 108 2.55 8.87 -11.01
C ILE A 108 1.63 8.93 -9.79
N ALA A 109 0.44 9.50 -9.90
CA ALA A 109 -0.48 9.66 -8.77
C ALA A 109 -0.92 8.31 -8.18
N LEU A 110 -1.40 7.38 -9.01
CA LEU A 110 -1.85 6.07 -8.55
C LEU A 110 -0.71 5.25 -7.94
N ARG A 111 0.45 5.22 -8.60
CA ARG A 111 1.55 4.36 -8.17
C ARG A 111 2.32 4.93 -6.98
N ASN A 112 2.31 6.25 -6.80
CA ASN A 112 2.97 6.89 -5.66
C ASN A 112 2.29 6.49 -4.34
N VAL A 113 0.97 6.43 -4.27
CA VAL A 113 0.26 6.01 -3.03
C VAL A 113 0.68 4.61 -2.61
N TYR A 114 0.75 3.68 -3.57
CA TYR A 114 1.23 2.32 -3.32
C TYR A 114 2.68 2.28 -2.85
N TYR A 115 3.59 2.99 -3.54
CA TYR A 115 5.00 3.03 -3.17
C TYR A 115 5.25 3.70 -1.81
N MET A 116 4.49 4.74 -1.47
CA MET A 116 4.55 5.39 -0.17
C MET A 116 4.16 4.42 0.95
N GLY A 117 3.06 3.67 0.77
CA GLY A 117 2.68 2.59 1.68
C GLY A 117 3.77 1.53 1.83
N LEU A 118 4.37 1.10 0.72
CA LEU A 118 5.45 0.10 0.72
C LEU A 118 6.70 0.58 1.45
N LEU A 119 7.15 1.81 1.20
CA LEU A 119 8.30 2.40 1.89
C LEU A 119 8.04 2.50 3.39
N MET A 120 6.85 2.95 3.78
CA MET A 120 6.44 3.02 5.18
C MET A 120 6.46 1.64 5.86
N ILE A 121 6.03 0.58 5.18
CA ILE A 121 6.11 -0.80 5.69
C ILE A 121 7.56 -1.20 5.91
N VAL A 122 8.43 -1.02 4.92
CA VAL A 122 9.86 -1.41 5.00
C VAL A 122 10.56 -0.67 6.15
N VAL A 123 10.38 0.64 6.23
CA VAL A 123 10.94 1.46 7.31
C VAL A 123 10.42 0.98 8.67
N SER A 124 9.12 0.73 8.79
CA SER A 124 8.52 0.23 10.03
C SER A 124 9.07 -1.14 10.44
N THR A 125 9.27 -2.06 9.50
CA THR A 125 9.86 -3.38 9.76
C THR A 125 11.31 -3.26 10.24
N LEU A 126 12.10 -2.36 9.64
CA LEU A 126 13.47 -2.11 10.07
C LEU A 126 13.52 -1.62 11.52
N PHE A 127 12.72 -0.62 11.87
CA PHE A 127 12.67 -0.13 13.25
C PHE A 127 12.18 -1.19 14.24
N LEU A 128 11.19 -1.99 13.85
CA LEU A 128 10.70 -3.10 14.69
C LEU A 128 11.78 -4.17 14.89
N SER A 129 12.59 -4.47 13.88
CA SER A 129 13.71 -5.39 14.02
C SER A 129 14.80 -4.84 14.96
N VAL A 130 15.14 -3.56 14.85
CA VAL A 130 16.14 -2.90 15.71
C VAL A 130 15.66 -2.87 17.16
N GLU A 131 14.39 -2.55 17.39
CA GLU A 131 13.80 -2.53 18.74
C GLU A 131 13.88 -3.91 19.40
N ARG A 132 13.58 -4.98 18.64
CA ARG A 132 13.67 -6.36 19.13
C ARG A 132 15.11 -6.79 19.42
N VAL A 133 16.08 -6.38 18.61
CA VAL A 133 17.51 -6.64 18.84
C VAL A 133 17.98 -5.92 20.11
N ILE A 134 17.58 -4.66 20.32
CA ILE A 134 17.93 -3.91 21.53
C ILE A 134 17.30 -4.56 22.77
N ALA A 135 16.03 -4.93 22.70
CA ALA A 135 15.32 -5.56 23.81
C ALA A 135 15.92 -6.92 24.21
N THR A 136 16.41 -7.69 23.23
CA THR A 136 17.06 -9.00 23.49
C THR A 136 18.49 -8.85 24.01
N LEU A 137 19.28 -7.92 23.48
CA LEU A 137 20.66 -7.71 23.92
C LEU A 137 20.76 -6.97 25.26
N PHE A 138 19.84 -6.06 25.55
CA PHE A 138 19.90 -5.17 26.72
C PHE A 138 18.70 -5.34 27.66
N TYR A 139 18.25 -6.58 27.88
CA TYR A 139 17.05 -6.89 28.69
C TYR A 139 17.00 -6.15 30.03
N GLN A 140 18.09 -6.18 30.81
CA GLN A 140 18.17 -5.51 32.13
C GLN A 140 18.13 -3.98 32.06
N THR A 141 18.70 -3.36 31.03
CA THR A 141 18.72 -1.90 30.88
C THR A 141 17.40 -1.40 30.29
N TYR A 142 16.79 -2.20 29.40
CA TYR A 142 15.53 -1.88 28.73
C TYR A 142 14.34 -1.86 29.71
N GLU A 143 14.31 -2.79 30.67
CA GLU A 143 13.28 -2.82 31.73
C GLU A 143 13.38 -1.61 32.67
N ARG A 144 14.60 -1.09 32.89
CA ARG A 144 14.85 0.08 33.74
C ARG A 144 14.56 1.42 33.06
N ASN A 145 14.78 1.53 31.74
CA ASN A 145 14.52 2.75 30.98
C ASN A 145 14.09 2.41 29.55
N PRO A 146 12.78 2.40 29.23
CA PRO A 146 12.34 2.22 27.86
C PRO A 146 12.81 3.41 27.01
N CYS A 147 13.65 3.15 26.01
CA CYS A 147 14.17 4.18 25.10
C CYS A 147 13.07 4.75 24.19
N LYS A 148 12.35 5.77 24.65
CA LYS A 148 11.21 6.39 23.93
C LYS A 148 11.60 7.09 22.62
N TRP A 149 12.89 7.44 22.46
CA TRP A 149 13.41 8.21 21.33
C TRP A 149 13.25 7.51 19.96
N ILE A 150 13.40 6.19 19.91
CA ILE A 150 13.28 5.41 18.66
C ILE A 150 11.85 5.52 18.10
N SER A 151 10.87 5.40 19.01
CA SER A 151 9.45 5.49 18.70
C SER A 151 9.04 6.89 18.20
N ILE A 152 9.53 7.93 18.89
CA ILE A 152 9.27 9.34 18.54
C ILE A 152 9.93 9.71 17.21
N SER A 153 11.18 9.27 16.97
CA SER A 153 11.88 9.52 15.72
C SER A 153 11.17 8.87 14.52
N MET A 154 10.58 7.69 14.72
CA MET A 154 9.82 7.04 13.66
C MET A 154 8.47 7.73 13.38
N ALA A 155 7.72 8.11 14.42
CA ALA A 155 6.50 8.90 14.24
C ALA A 155 6.76 10.21 13.48
N LEU A 156 7.87 10.88 13.78
CA LEU A 156 8.32 12.06 13.04
C LEU A 156 8.70 11.74 11.59
N SER A 157 9.38 10.62 11.33
CA SER A 157 9.74 10.22 9.96
C SER A 157 8.51 9.95 9.09
N GLN A 158 7.46 9.34 9.66
CA GLN A 158 6.22 9.05 8.95
C GLN A 158 5.40 10.31 8.66
N ILE A 159 5.41 11.29 9.58
CA ILE A 159 4.81 12.60 9.35
C ILE A 159 5.58 13.39 8.28
N SER A 160 6.92 13.31 8.27
CA SER A 160 7.74 13.99 7.25
C SER A 160 7.64 13.38 5.86
N SER A 161 7.18 12.14 5.75
CA SER A 161 6.94 11.45 4.49
C SER A 161 5.50 11.61 3.97
N LEU A 162 4.57 12.15 4.77
CA LEU A 162 3.19 12.42 4.33
C LEU A 162 3.11 13.78 3.62
#